data_AF-A1WGJ2-F1
#
_entry.id   AF-A1WGJ2-F1
#
_cell.length_a   1.000
_cell.length_b   1.000
_cell.length_c   1.000
_cell.angle_alpha   90.00
_cell.angle_beta   90.00
_cell.angle_gamma   90.00
#
_symmetry.space_group_name_H-M   'P 1'
#
loop_
_entity.id
_entity.type
_entity.pdbx_description
1 polymer ?
#
loop_
_entity_poly.entity_id
_entity_poly.type
_entity_poly.pdbx_seq_one_letter_code
_entity_poly.pdbx_strand_id
1 'polypeptide(L)'
;MCWSSAMALPNRRSPALVVLEATGGYEFEAACALQAAGLDVAVVNPRQARDFARAMGALAKTDSLDAKMLAAFARGAAPAPRAQSIRQAVG
;
A
#
# COMPACT_ATOMS: atom_id res chain seq x y z
N MET A 1 26.93 -0.15 6.93
CA MET A 1 26.45 -1.14 5.94
C MET A 1 25.42 -0.44 5.07
N CYS A 2 25.89 0.08 3.93
CA CYS A 2 25.16 0.92 3.00
C CYS A 2 24.41 0.01 2.02
N TRP A 3 23.09 0.00 2.05
CA TRP A 3 22.27 -0.86 1.17
C TRP A 3 22.10 -0.18 -0.20
N SER A 4 23.17 -0.20 -1.00
CA SER A 4 23.16 0.25 -2.39
C SER A 4 23.03 -0.95 -3.30
N SER A 5 21.80 -1.41 -3.55
CA SER A 5 21.49 -2.28 -4.68
C SER A 5 20.01 -2.16 -5.02
N ALA A 6 19.69 -1.18 -5.86
CA ALA A 6 18.43 -1.15 -6.58
C ALA A 6 18.45 -2.29 -7.61
N MET A 7 17.90 -3.46 -7.24
CA MET A 7 17.51 -4.46 -8.22
C MET A 7 16.40 -3.84 -9.08
N ALA A 8 16.75 -3.48 -10.32
CA ALA A 8 15.80 -3.02 -11.30
C ALA A 8 14.90 -4.20 -11.70
N LEU A 9 13.68 -4.22 -11.14
CA LEU A 9 12.67 -5.22 -11.49
C LEU A 9 12.26 -5.03 -12.97
N PRO A 10 12.29 -6.10 -13.80
CA PRO A 10 11.98 -6.05 -15.23
C PRO A 10 10.46 -5.92 -15.46
N ASN A 11 9.94 -4.72 -15.23
CA ASN A 11 8.70 -4.11 -15.74
C ASN A 11 8.25 -3.04 -14.74
N ARG A 12 8.83 -1.84 -14.85
CA ARG A 12 8.34 -0.67 -14.12
C ARG A 12 7.01 -0.22 -14.72
N ARG A 13 5.92 -0.86 -14.33
CA ARG A 13 4.60 -0.23 -14.43
C ARG A 13 4.57 0.84 -13.34
N SER A 14 4.40 2.10 -13.72
CA SER A 14 4.10 3.17 -12.77
C SER A 14 2.65 3.00 -12.33
N PRO A 15 2.39 2.61 -11.07
CA PRO A 15 1.02 2.48 -10.60
C PRO A 15 0.38 3.87 -10.50
N ALA A 16 -0.90 3.99 -10.88
CA ALA A 16 -1.67 5.21 -10.67
C ALA A 16 -1.95 5.49 -9.18
N LEU A 17 -1.95 4.43 -8.35
CA LEU A 17 -2.13 4.51 -6.90
C LEU A 17 -1.46 3.30 -6.25
N VAL A 18 -0.68 3.52 -5.19
CA VAL A 18 -0.16 2.48 -4.31
C VAL A 18 -1.04 2.42 -3.06
N VAL A 19 -1.52 1.22 -2.71
CA VAL A 19 -2.32 1.01 -1.50
C VAL A 19 -1.51 0.24 -0.48
N LEU A 20 -1.38 0.78 0.72
CA LEU A 20 -0.77 0.11 1.87
C LEU A 20 -1.83 -0.17 2.92
N GLU A 21 -1.78 -1.34 3.55
CA GLU A 21 -2.58 -1.66 4.72
C GLU A 21 -1.90 -1.11 5.99
N ALA A 22 -2.67 -0.42 6.84
CA ALA A 22 -2.14 0.10 8.10
C ALA A 22 -1.77 -1.04 9.05
N THR A 23 -0.49 -1.18 9.39
CA THR A 23 0.04 -2.27 10.21
C THR A 23 0.68 -1.75 11.50
N GLY A 24 0.16 -0.64 12.03
CA GLY A 24 0.56 -0.09 13.32
C GLY A 24 1.77 0.86 13.25
N GLY A 25 2.05 1.44 12.09
CA GLY A 25 3.07 2.48 11.90
C GLY A 25 4.17 2.10 10.92
N TYR A 26 4.37 0.81 10.65
CA TYR A 26 5.37 0.33 9.67
C TYR A 26 5.10 0.84 8.24
N GLU A 27 3.84 1.08 7.90
CA GLU A 27 3.43 1.62 6.62
C GLU A 27 3.86 3.08 6.41
N PHE A 28 4.23 3.80 7.48
CA PHE A 28 4.51 5.22 7.43
C PHE A 28 5.78 5.53 6.63
N GLU A 29 6.89 4.87 6.95
CA GLU A 29 8.16 5.06 6.22
C GLU A 29 8.02 4.68 4.74
N ALA A 30 7.32 3.58 4.47
CA ALA A 30 7.07 3.11 3.11
C ALA A 30 6.24 4.12 2.31
N ALA A 31 5.14 4.63 2.88
CA ALA A 31 4.31 5.60 2.18
C ALA A 31 4.99 6.97 2.04
N CYS A 32 5.77 7.42 3.01
CA CYS A 32 6.59 8.62 2.88
C CYS A 32 7.63 8.49 1.75
N ALA A 33 8.33 7.36 1.67
CA ALA A 33 9.29 7.10 0.60
C ALA A 33 8.62 7.06 -0.78
N LEU A 34 7.45 6.43 -0.89
CA LEU A 34 6.68 6.35 -2.13
C LEU A 34 6.12 7.73 -2.56
N GLN A 35 5.64 8.53 -1.61
CA GLN A 35 5.18 9.90 -1.86
C GLN A 35 6.35 10.81 -2.29
N ALA A 36 7.52 10.68 -1.65
CA ALA A 36 8.73 11.39 -2.05
C ALA A 36 9.22 11.01 -3.45
N ALA A 37 8.90 9.79 -3.90
CA ALA A 37 9.13 9.34 -5.28
C ALA A 37 8.06 9.82 -6.28
N GLY A 38 7.07 10.62 -5.85
CA GLY A 38 6.02 11.19 -6.69
C GLY A 38 4.86 10.25 -6.98
N LEU A 39 4.68 9.18 -6.20
CA LEU A 39 3.57 8.25 -6.35
C LEU A 39 2.40 8.65 -5.44
N ASP A 40 1.18 8.51 -5.95
CA ASP A 40 -0.02 8.58 -5.12
C ASP A 40 -0.08 7.35 -4.20
N VAL A 41 -0.32 7.58 -2.91
CA VAL A 41 -0.37 6.53 -1.89
C VAL A 41 -1.63 6.66 -1.03
N ALA A 42 -2.36 5.57 -0.86
CA ALA A 42 -3.46 5.46 0.08
C ALA A 42 -3.13 4.44 1.17
N VAL A 43 -3.25 4.85 2.43
CA VAL A 43 -3.18 3.94 3.58
C VAL A 43 -4.59 3.58 4.02
N VAL A 44 -4.90 2.29 3.97
CA VAL A 44 -6.24 1.75 4.24
C VAL A 44 -6.27 1.01 5.57
N ASN A 45 -7.43 1.06 6.22
CA ASN A 45 -7.65 0.34 7.47
C ASN A 45 -7.72 -1.17 7.20
N PRO A 46 -7.00 -2.02 7.97
CA PRO A 46 -7.07 -3.48 7.86
C PRO A 46 -8.48 -4.05 7.85
N ARG A 47 -9.37 -3.44 8.64
CA ARG A 47 -10.78 -3.84 8.68
C ARG A 47 -11.45 -3.65 7.32
N GLN A 48 -11.22 -2.52 6.65
CA GLN A 48 -11.80 -2.23 5.34
C GLN A 48 -11.26 -3.19 4.26
N ALA A 49 -9.95 -3.43 4.27
CA ALA A 49 -9.32 -4.40 3.36
C ALA A 49 -9.90 -5.81 3.57
N ARG A 50 -10.06 -6.23 4.84
CA ARG A 50 -10.63 -7.52 5.20
C ARG A 50 -12.11 -7.65 4.86
N ASP A 51 -12.91 -6.63 5.13
CA ASP A 51 -14.35 -6.63 4.84
C ASP A 51 -14.59 -6.67 3.33
N PHE A 52 -13.77 -5.95 2.54
CA PHE A 52 -13.77 -6.06 1.09
C PHE A 52 -13.37 -7.46 0.62
N ALA A 53 -12.32 -8.04 1.21
CA ALA A 53 -11.89 -9.40 0.86
C ALA A 53 -12.99 -10.45 1.13
N ARG A 54 -13.71 -10.30 2.24
CA ARG A 54 -14.87 -11.12 2.60
C ARG A 54 -16.02 -10.95 1.61
N ALA A 55 -16.36 -9.71 1.24
CA ALA A 55 -17.40 -9.44 0.24
C ALA A 55 -17.09 -10.07 -1.12
N MET A 56 -15.81 -10.24 -1.45
CA MET A 56 -15.33 -10.86 -2.68
C MET A 56 -15.13 -12.39 -2.57
N GLY A 57 -15.45 -13.01 -1.43
CA GLY A 57 -15.38 -14.46 -1.24
C GLY A 57 -13.96 -15.04 -1.08
N ALA A 58 -12.95 -14.22 -0.78
CA ALA A 58 -11.58 -14.69 -0.60
C ALA A 58 -11.39 -15.28 0.82
N LEU A 59 -11.22 -16.61 0.91
CA LEU A 59 -11.06 -17.37 2.16
C LEU A 59 -9.60 -17.79 2.46
N ALA A 60 -8.71 -17.77 1.47
CA ALA A 60 -7.31 -18.16 1.63
C ALA A 60 -6.39 -16.94 1.80
N LYS A 61 -5.39 -17.00 2.68
CA LYS A 61 -4.39 -15.94 2.85
C LYS A 61 -3.06 -16.38 2.26
N THR A 62 -2.77 -15.95 1.04
CA THR A 62 -1.41 -15.90 0.50
C THR A 62 -1.07 -14.44 0.21
N ASP A 63 0.20 -14.05 0.35
CA ASP A 63 0.63 -12.66 0.10
C ASP A 63 0.26 -12.19 -1.32
N SER A 64 0.30 -13.12 -2.28
CA SER A 64 -0.09 -12.88 -3.67
C SER A 64 -1.60 -12.63 -3.85
N LEU A 65 -2.45 -13.25 -3.03
CA LEU A 65 -3.88 -12.98 -3.06
C LEU A 65 -4.19 -11.66 -2.36
N ASP A 66 -3.51 -11.39 -1.25
CA ASP A 66 -3.69 -10.15 -0.49
C ASP A 66 -3.34 -8.90 -1.33
N ALA A 67 -2.20 -8.94 -2.04
CA ALA A 67 -1.84 -7.89 -3.00
C ALA A 67 -2.88 -7.70 -4.13
N LYS A 68 -3.46 -8.80 -4.64
CA LYS A 68 -4.53 -8.73 -5.65
C LYS A 68 -5.81 -8.12 -5.08
N MET A 69 -6.14 -8.43 -3.83
CA MET A 69 -7.30 -7.88 -3.14
C MET A 69 -7.14 -6.40 -2.83
N LEU A 70 -5.95 -5.95 -2.42
CA LEU A 70 -5.65 -4.53 -2.25
C LEU A 70 -5.72 -3.77 -3.59
N ALA A 71 -5.24 -4.36 -4.69
CA ALA A 71 -5.38 -3.77 -6.01
C ALA A 71 -6.85 -3.71 -6.49
N ALA A 72 -7.66 -4.71 -6.14
CA ALA A 72 -9.10 -4.71 -6.42
C ALA A 72 -9.84 -3.68 -5.55
N PHE A 73 -9.46 -3.55 -4.28
CA PHE A 73 -9.97 -2.53 -3.37
C PHE A 73 -9.67 -1.13 -3.91
N ALA A 74 -8.45 -0.88 -4.39
CA ALA A 74 -8.07 0.39 -5.01
C ALA A 74 -9.01 0.78 -6.16
N ARG A 75 -9.38 -0.20 -7.01
CA ARG A 75 -10.29 0.03 -8.14
C ARG A 75 -11.76 0.17 -7.73
N GLY A 76 -12.22 -0.61 -6.76
CA GLY A 76 -13.63 -0.66 -6.36
C GLY A 76 -14.04 0.40 -5.35
N ALA A 77 -13.19 0.65 -4.35
CA ALA A 77 -13.44 1.62 -3.29
C ALA A 77 -12.89 3.02 -3.59
N ALA A 78 -12.00 3.14 -4.59
CA ALA A 78 -11.36 4.39 -5.01
C ALA A 78 -10.87 5.24 -3.81
N PRO A 79 -10.02 4.68 -2.92
CA PRO A 79 -9.57 5.42 -1.75
C PRO A 79 -8.75 6.64 -2.18
N ALA A 80 -9.03 7.79 -1.56
CA ALA A 80 -8.28 9.01 -1.84
C ALA A 80 -6.82 8.87 -1.37
N PRO A 81 -5.84 9.40 -2.14
CA PRO A 81 -4.47 9.52 -1.68
C PRO A 81 -4.43 10.28 -0.35
N ARG A 82 -3.66 9.78 0.62
CA ARG A 82 -3.52 10.41 1.93
C ARG A 82 -2.12 10.96 2.08
N ALA A 83 -1.98 12.29 1.98
CA ALA A 83 -0.72 12.96 2.30
C ALA A 83 -0.32 12.64 3.74
N GLN A 84 0.87 12.06 3.92
CA GLN A 84 1.42 11.82 5.24
C GLN A 84 2.26 13.02 5.63
N SER A 85 1.92 13.68 6.73
CA SER A 85 2.78 14.72 7.27
C SER A 85 3.99 14.07 7.93
N ILE A 86 5.20 14.42 7.49
CA ILE A 86 6.49 13.98 8.07
C ILE A 86 6.54 14.16 9.61
N ARG A 87 5.74 15.07 10.18
CA ARG A 87 5.64 15.31 11.63
C ARG A 87 5.03 14.17 12.45
N GLN A 88 4.32 13.22 11.84
CA GLN A 88 3.72 12.09 12.56
C GLN A 88 4.66 10.87 12.69
N ALA A 89 5.90 10.97 12.18
CA ALA A 89 6.89 9.90 12.15
C ALA A 89 7.73 9.75 13.44
N VAL A 90 7.62 10.71 14.37
CA VAL A 90 8.41 10.77 15.61
C VAL A 90 7.44 10.79 16.79
N GLY A 91 7.16 9.60 17.33
CA GLY A 91 6.42 9.35 18.56
C GLY A 91 6.86 8.04 19.16
#